data_AF-A0A354V720-F1
#
_entry.id   AF-A0A354V720-F1
#
_cell.length_a   1.000
_cell.length_b   1.000
_cell.length_c   1.000
_cell.angle_alpha   90.00
_cell.angle_beta   90.00
_cell.angle_gamma   90.00
#
_symmetry.space_group_name_H-M   'P 1'
#
loop_
_entity.id
_entity.type
_entity.pdbx_description
1 polymer ?
#
loop_
_entity_poly.entity_id
_entity_poly.type
_entity_poly.pdbx_seq_one_letter_code
_entity_poly.pdbx_strand_id
1 'polypeptide(L)' 'MTALENPQGRADGYGNTVHDRAIFECTQRKPRAELFSVIPKGDGQKPITKKAHPWVSLPGDDLG' A
#
# COMPACT_ATOMS: atom_id res chain seq x y z
N MET A 1 -8.02 14.91 11.27
CA MET A 1 -8.04 14.04 10.07
C MET A 1 -9.45 13.49 9.92
N THR A 2 -10.11 13.73 8.80
CA THR A 2 -11.47 13.21 8.53
C THR A 2 -11.34 11.93 7.71
N ALA A 3 -11.15 10.81 8.39
CA ALA A 3 -10.88 9.55 7.73
C ALA A 3 -11.48 8.35 8.47
N LEU A 4 -11.78 7.31 7.71
CA LEU A 4 -12.10 5.98 8.23
C LEU A 4 -11.05 5.00 7.75
N GLU A 5 -10.71 4.04 8.59
CA GLU A 5 -9.75 2.99 8.26
C GLU A 5 -10.40 1.64 8.45
N ASN A 6 -10.16 0.72 7.52
CA ASN A 6 -10.61 -0.66 7.67
C ASN A 6 -9.94 -1.29 8.91
N PRO A 7 -10.69 -1.71 9.95
CA PRO A 7 -10.12 -2.30 11.15
C PRO A 7 -9.50 -3.69 10.88
N GLN A 8 -9.96 -4.39 9.83
CA GLN A 8 -9.48 -5.71 9.46
C GLN A 8 -8.68 -5.61 8.17
N GLY A 9 -7.34 -5.61 8.29
CA GLY A 9 -6.45 -5.56 7.13
C GLY A 9 -6.72 -6.70 6.14
N ARG A 10 -6.57 -6.40 4.85
CA ARG A 10 -6.69 -7.39 3.76
C ARG A 10 -5.31 -7.71 3.18
N ALA A 11 -5.15 -8.93 2.66
CA ALA A 11 -3.95 -9.27 1.90
C ALA A 11 -3.92 -8.50 0.57
N ASP A 12 -2.75 -7.98 0.19
CA ASP A 12 -2.55 -7.25 -1.07
C ASP A 12 -2.07 -8.13 -2.25
N GLY A 13 -1.83 -9.42 -2.00
CA GLY A 13 -1.30 -10.37 -2.97
C GLY A 13 0.23 -10.37 -3.10
N TYR A 14 0.93 -9.42 -2.49
CA TYR A 14 2.40 -9.32 -2.45
C TYR A 14 2.99 -9.75 -1.10
N GLY A 15 2.14 -10.23 -0.20
CA GLY A 15 2.52 -10.68 1.14
C GLY A 15 2.38 -9.60 2.21
N ASN A 16 1.86 -8.42 1.87
CA ASN A 16 1.63 -7.36 2.84
C ASN A 16 0.18 -7.36 3.32
N THR A 17 -0.02 -6.87 4.53
CA THR A 17 -1.35 -6.54 5.06
C THR A 17 -1.65 -5.07 4.81
N VAL A 18 -2.79 -4.78 4.18
CA VAL A 18 -3.22 -3.42 3.83
C VAL A 18 -4.48 -3.03 4.60
N HIS A 19 -4.41 -1.87 5.24
CA HIS A 19 -5.54 -1.15 5.81
C HIS A 19 -5.94 -0.02 4.87
N ASP A 20 -7.11 -0.14 4.23
CA ASP A 20 -7.61 0.92 3.36
C ASP A 20 -8.13 2.10 4.20
N ARG A 21 -7.68 3.30 3.84
CA ARG A 21 -8.01 4.54 4.54
C ARG A 21 -8.82 5.45 3.63
N ALA A 22 -10.10 5.57 3.92
CA ALA A 22 -11.02 6.50 3.27
C ALA A 22 -10.83 7.91 3.83
N ILE A 23 -10.57 8.88 2.95
CA ILE A 23 -10.48 10.30 3.27
C ILE A 23 -11.77 10.98 2.86
N PHE A 24 -12.33 11.80 3.75
CA PHE A 24 -13.53 12.57 3.47
C PHE A 24 -13.22 14.06 3.43
N GLU A 25 -13.86 14.76 2.49
CA GLU A 25 -13.80 16.21 2.36
C GLU A 25 -15.22 16.80 2.35
N CYS A 26 -15.33 18.07 2.70
CA CYS A 26 -16.59 18.79 2.62
C CYS A 26 -16.64 19.55 1.28
N THR A 27 -17.29 18.96 0.29
CA THR A 27 -17.46 19.51 -1.06
C THR A 27 -18.79 20.29 -1.17
N GLN A 28 -18.70 21.61 -1.39
CA GLN A 28 -19.80 22.56 -1.69
C GLN A 28 -21.08 22.52 -0.80
N ARG A 29 -22.13 23.22 -1.24
CA ARG A 29 -23.18 23.86 -0.42
C ARG A 29 -23.95 22.83 0.44
N LYS A 30 -23.75 22.96 1.76
CA LYS A 30 -24.20 22.15 2.91
C LYS A 30 -23.11 21.16 3.38
N PRO A 31 -22.65 21.25 4.64
CA PRO A 31 -21.52 20.45 5.12
C PRO A 31 -21.91 18.97 5.20
N ARG A 32 -21.52 18.22 4.18
CA ARG A 32 -21.58 16.77 4.14
C ARG A 32 -20.17 16.25 3.95
N ALA A 33 -19.80 15.27 4.77
CA ALA A 33 -18.55 14.54 4.58
C ALA A 33 -18.73 13.61 3.38
N GLU A 34 -18.13 13.97 2.25
CA GLU A 34 -18.14 13.18 1.03
C GLU A 34 -16.81 12.42 0.91
N LEU A 35 -16.87 11.18 0.42
CA LEU A 35 -15.68 10.40 0.17
C LEU A 35 -14.86 11.08 -0.94
N PHE A 36 -13.64 11.48 -0.60
CA PHE A 36 -12.74 12.15 -1.53
C PHE A 36 -11.72 11.19 -2.15
N SER A 37 -11.09 10.35 -1.34
CA SER A 37 -10.12 9.36 -1.82
C SER A 37 -10.03 8.14 -0.89
N VAL A 38 -9.42 7.07 -1.38
CA VAL A 38 -9.05 5.89 -0.59
C VAL A 38 -7.57 5.60 -0.78
N ILE A 39 -6.82 5.54 0.31
CA ILE A 39 -5.38 5.30 0.31
C ILE A 39 -5.12 3.91 0.89
N PRO A 40 -4.54 2.97 0.12
CA PRO A 40 -4.11 1.68 0.67
C PRO A 40 -2.89 1.91 1.56
N LYS A 41 -3.03 1.70 2.88
CA LYS A 41 -1.92 1.74 3.83
C LYS A 41 -1.44 0.32 4.11
N GLY A 42 -0.37 -0.08 3.44
CA GLY A 42 0.35 -1.32 3.78
C GLY A 42 1.11 -1.21 5.11
N ASP A 43 1.55 -2.35 5.60
CA ASP A 43 2.46 -2.53 6.76
C ASP A 43 3.87 -1.95 6.58
N GLY A 44 4.13 -1.28 5.46
CA GLY A 44 5.43 -0.64 5.16
C GLY A 44 6.53 -1.63 4.79
N GLN A 45 6.22 -2.92 4.67
CA GLN A 45 7.17 -3.89 4.16
C GLN A 45 7.28 -3.72 2.65
N LYS A 46 8.45 -3.27 2.17
CA LYS A 46 8.75 -3.42 0.75
C LYS A 46 8.77 -4.91 0.44
N PRO A 47 8.21 -5.36 -0.70
CA PRO A 47 8.42 -6.72 -1.15
C PRO A 47 9.92 -6.98 -1.09
N ILE A 48 10.34 -7.93 -0.26
CA ILE A 48 11.69 -8.47 -0.36
C ILE A 48 11.72 -8.99 -1.78
N THR A 49 12.51 -8.35 -2.65
CA THR A 49 12.81 -8.88 -3.97
C THR A 49 13.25 -10.31 -3.70
N LYS A 50 12.38 -11.30 -3.95
CA LYS A 50 12.81 -12.70 -3.97
C LYS A 50 13.96 -12.65 -4.94
N LYS A 51 15.18 -12.92 -4.45
CA LYS A 51 16.39 -12.92 -5.29
C LYS A 51 15.97 -13.56 -6.60
N ALA A 52 16.19 -12.83 -7.70
CA ALA A 52 15.94 -13.35 -9.03
C ALA A 52 16.47 -14.79 -9.05
N HIS A 53 15.68 -15.68 -9.65
CA HIS A 53 15.94 -17.12 -9.69
C HIS A 53 17.45 -17.43 -9.78
N PRO A 54 17.95 -18.48 -9.11
CA PRO A 54 19.38 -18.80 -9.01
C PRO A 54 20.12 -19.03 -10.34
N TRP A 55 19.43 -18.91 -11.47
CA TRP A 55 19.93 -19.07 -12.83
C TRP A 55 20.12 -17.75 -13.58
N VAL A 56 19.75 -16.61 -12.99
CA VAL A 56 19.96 -15.28 -13.57
C VAL A 56 21.07 -14.58 -12.80
N SER A 57 22.31 -14.84 -13.20
CA SER A 57 23.45 -14.01 -12.78
C SER A 57 23.26 -12.61 -13.35
N LEU A 58 23.26 -11.59 -12.49
CA LEU A 58 23.35 -10.20 -12.95
C LEU A 58 24.81 -9.95 -13.38
N PRO A 59 25.06 -9.31 -14.53
CA PRO A 59 26.42 -9.02 -14.97
C PRO A 59 27.04 -8.02 -13.99
N GLY A 60 27.93 -8.49 -13.11
CA GLY A 60 28.59 -7.67 -12.10
C GLY A 60 28.95 -8.36 -10.78
N ASP A 61 28.50 -9.60 -10.55
CA ASP A 61 28.77 -10.33 -9.30
C ASP A 61 30.15 -11.00 -9.23
N ASP A 62 31.03 -10.75 -10.21
CA ASP A 62 32.32 -11.44 -10.40
C ASP A 62 33.55 -10.60 -10.00
N LEU A 63 33.50 -9.86 -8.90
CA LEU A 63 34.70 -9.21 -8.34
C LEU A 63 34.92 -9.68 -6.90
N GLY A 64 35.73 -10.74 -6.79
CA GLY A 64 36.40 -11.17 -5.56
C GLY A 64 37.59 -10.30 -5.18
#